data_AF-A0A2J6N1K1-F1
#
_entry.id   AF-A0A2J6N1K1-F1
#
_cell.length_a   1.000
_cell.length_b   1.000
_cell.length_c   1.000
_cell.angle_alpha   90.00
_cell.angle_beta   90.00
_cell.angle_gamma   90.00
#
_symmetry.space_group_name_H-M   'P 1'
#
loop_
_entity.id
_entity.type
_entity.pdbx_description
1 polymer ?
#
loop_
_entity_poly.entity_id
_entity_poly.type
_entity_poly.pdbx_seq_one_letter_code
_entity_poly.pdbx_strand_id
1 'polypeptide(L)'
;MPVKLFKEVEEEVTNLLADLIRINTTNPPGNEIEAAKYLAKNLEQEGFKCELFESAPSRGNIITRIRGTGEKPSLLLLSHLDVVAANPKEWSVDPFGGVIKDGFIWGRGALDMKSMTAIEVMVLKLLKRNNVKLKGDVILAATA
;
A
#
# COMPACT_ATOMS: atom_id res chain seq x y z
N MET A 1 10.99 21.63 3.73
CA MET A 1 9.86 21.70 2.77
C MET A 1 8.61 21.97 3.57
N PRO A 2 7.72 22.88 3.15
CA PRO A 2 6.47 23.05 3.87
C PRO A 2 5.68 21.74 3.79
N VAL A 3 4.95 21.43 4.85
CA VAL A 3 4.02 20.29 4.94
C VAL A 3 3.13 20.31 3.69
N LYS A 4 3.11 19.22 2.91
CA LYS A 4 2.12 19.08 1.83
C LYS A 4 0.75 19.42 2.40
N LEU A 5 -0.02 20.24 1.70
CA LEU A 5 -1.39 20.55 2.13
C LEU A 5 -2.14 19.24 2.34
N PHE A 6 -2.93 19.09 3.42
CA PHE A 6 -3.63 17.84 3.73
C PHE A 6 -4.38 17.25 2.52
N LYS A 7 -4.91 18.13 1.66
CA LYS A 7 -5.56 17.78 0.40
C LYS A 7 -4.64 17.05 -0.60
N GLU A 8 -3.38 17.44 -0.72
CA GLU A 8 -2.43 16.76 -1.62
C GLU A 8 -2.07 15.36 -1.11
N VAL A 9 -1.98 15.20 0.22
CA VAL A 9 -1.75 13.89 0.85
C VAL A 9 -2.97 12.99 0.65
N GLU A 10 -4.16 13.54 0.85
CA GLU A 10 -5.44 12.87 0.62
C GLU A 10 -5.58 12.40 -0.83
N GLU A 11 -5.28 13.27 -1.80
CA GLU A 11 -5.34 12.92 -3.22
C GLU A 11 -4.29 11.84 -3.59
N GLU A 12 -3.06 11.97 -3.10
CA GLU A 12 -1.99 10.99 -3.38
C GLU A 12 -2.32 9.61 -2.79
N VAL A 13 -2.81 9.53 -1.55
CA VAL A 13 -3.18 8.24 -0.93
C VAL A 13 -4.44 7.64 -1.56
N THR A 14 -5.40 8.47 -1.96
CA THR A 14 -6.61 8.00 -2.64
C THR A 14 -6.28 7.42 -4.02
N ASN A 15 -5.40 8.07 -4.78
CA ASN A 15 -4.94 7.58 -6.08
C ASN A 15 -4.12 6.28 -5.92
N LEU A 16 -3.24 6.21 -4.92
CA LEU A 16 -2.50 4.98 -4.59
C LEU A 16 -3.45 3.81 -4.28
N LEU A 17 -4.48 4.04 -3.46
CA LEU A 17 -5.50 3.03 -3.16
C LEU A 17 -6.30 2.62 -4.40
N ALA A 18 -6.69 3.58 -5.24
CA ALA A 18 -7.41 3.29 -6.47
C ALA A 18 -6.60 2.40 -7.41
N ASP A 19 -5.31 2.69 -7.59
CA ASP A 19 -4.40 1.86 -8.37
C ASP A 19 -4.21 0.47 -7.76
N LEU A 20 -4.06 0.36 -6.44
CA LEU A 20 -3.98 -0.94 -5.75
C LEU A 20 -5.24 -1.78 -5.94
N ILE A 21 -6.43 -1.17 -5.90
CA ILE A 21 -7.71 -1.84 -6.16
C ILE A 21 -7.77 -2.38 -7.60
N ARG A 22 -7.22 -1.63 -8.57
CA ARG A 22 -7.19 -2.03 -9.99
C ARG A 22 -6.33 -3.27 -10.25
N ILE A 23 -5.36 -3.53 -9.38
CA ILE A 23 -4.58 -4.76 -9.44
C ILE A 23 -5.41 -5.87 -8.79
N ASN A 24 -6.05 -6.70 -9.63
CA ASN A 24 -6.82 -7.83 -9.15
C ASN A 24 -5.89 -8.89 -8.54
N THR A 25 -5.92 -8.95 -7.21
CA THR A 25 -5.18 -9.89 -6.35
C THR A 25 -6.13 -10.91 -5.70
N THR A 26 -7.19 -11.29 -6.41
CA THR A 26 -8.16 -12.26 -5.89
C THR A 26 -7.48 -13.60 -5.61
N ASN A 27 -7.61 -14.07 -4.38
CA ASN A 27 -7.06 -15.34 -3.92
C ASN A 27 -8.19 -16.31 -3.55
N PRO A 28 -8.23 -17.53 -4.13
CA PRO A 28 -7.39 -18.06 -5.21
C PRO A 28 -7.61 -17.40 -6.60
N PRO A 29 -6.62 -17.40 -7.52
CA PRO A 29 -5.28 -18.01 -7.36
C PRO A 29 -4.23 -17.12 -6.67
N GLY A 30 -4.53 -15.84 -6.46
CA GLY A 30 -3.55 -14.82 -6.07
C GLY A 30 -3.01 -14.06 -7.29
N ASN A 31 -2.24 -13.00 -7.05
CA ASN A 31 -1.52 -12.17 -8.04
C ASN A 31 -0.74 -11.02 -7.34
N GLU A 32 -0.47 -11.18 -6.05
CA GLU A 32 -0.02 -10.13 -5.15
C GLU A 32 1.37 -9.60 -5.54
N ILE A 33 2.14 -10.38 -6.31
CA ILE A 33 3.41 -9.93 -6.88
C ILE A 33 3.26 -8.66 -7.73
N GLU A 34 2.15 -8.49 -8.46
CA GLU A 34 1.93 -7.29 -9.26
C GLU A 34 1.62 -6.07 -8.37
N ALA A 35 0.90 -6.27 -7.27
CA ALA A 35 0.67 -5.23 -6.27
C ALA A 35 1.97 -4.87 -5.53
N ALA A 36 2.77 -5.88 -5.16
CA ALA A 36 4.07 -5.68 -4.52
C ALA A 36 5.05 -4.92 -5.44
N LYS A 37 5.12 -5.26 -6.74
CA LYS A 37 5.91 -4.52 -7.73
C LYS A 37 5.43 -3.08 -7.92
N TYR A 38 4.12 -2.85 -7.95
CA TYR A 38 3.55 -1.51 -8.03
C TYR A 38 3.98 -0.67 -6.82
N LEU A 39 3.86 -1.21 -5.61
CA LEU A 39 4.29 -0.54 -4.37
C LEU A 39 5.80 -0.27 -4.37
N ALA A 40 6.61 -1.24 -4.80
CA ALA A 40 8.06 -1.09 -4.88
C ALA A 40 8.43 0.08 -5.80
N LYS A 41 7.87 0.11 -7.02
CA LYS A 41 8.08 1.21 -7.97
C LYS A 41 7.68 2.56 -7.37
N ASN A 42 6.54 2.61 -6.69
CA ASN A 42 6.01 3.82 -6.07
C ASN A 42 6.90 4.34 -4.92
N LEU A 43 7.44 3.43 -4.09
CA LEU A 43 8.36 3.76 -3.00
C LEU A 43 9.78 4.08 -3.50
N GLU A 44 10.27 3.39 -4.53
CA GLU A 44 11.59 3.61 -5.11
C GLU A 44 11.73 4.98 -5.76
N GLN A 45 10.64 5.55 -6.30
CA GLN A 45 10.60 6.95 -6.77
C GLN A 45 10.91 7.96 -5.66
N GLU A 46 10.64 7.60 -4.40
CA GLU A 46 10.98 8.40 -3.22
C GLU A 46 12.34 7.98 -2.63
N GLY A 47 13.09 7.10 -3.31
CA GLY A 47 14.42 6.61 -2.94
C GLY A 47 14.43 5.56 -1.83
N PHE A 48 13.31 4.87 -1.58
CA PHE A 48 13.31 3.71 -0.69
C PHE A 48 14.00 2.53 -1.37
N LYS A 49 14.60 1.64 -0.57
CA LYS A 49 15.07 0.33 -1.04
C LYS A 49 14.01 -0.69 -0.67
N CYS A 50 13.45 -1.36 -1.66
CA CYS A 50 12.39 -2.35 -1.49
C CYS A 50 12.93 -3.74 -1.81
N GLU A 51 12.52 -4.71 -1.00
CA GLU A 51 12.83 -6.13 -1.21
C GLU A 51 11.52 -6.84 -1.55
N LEU A 52 11.53 -7.61 -2.64
CA LEU A 52 10.38 -8.39 -3.10
C LEU A 52 10.63 -9.87 -2.84
N PHE A 53 9.63 -10.57 -2.32
CA PHE A 53 9.69 -12.00 -2.03
C PHE A 53 8.44 -12.71 -2.53
N GLU A 54 8.57 -13.88 -3.12
CA GLU A 54 7.43 -14.74 -3.46
C GLU A 54 7.39 -15.94 -2.51
N SER A 55 6.26 -16.14 -1.81
CA SER A 55 6.06 -17.31 -0.94
C SER A 55 5.59 -18.55 -1.73
N ALA A 56 4.97 -18.31 -2.88
CA ALA A 56 4.59 -19.26 -3.91
C ALA A 56 4.47 -18.49 -5.25
N PRO A 57 4.34 -19.17 -6.41
CA PRO A 57 4.22 -18.47 -7.69
C PRO A 57 3.12 -17.41 -7.68
N SER A 58 3.47 -16.16 -7.99
CA SER A 58 2.58 -14.99 -7.99
C SER A 58 2.12 -14.47 -6.62
N ARG A 59 2.46 -15.16 -5.50
CA ARG A 59 2.17 -14.74 -4.12
C ARG A 59 3.30 -13.85 -3.59
N GLY A 60 3.30 -12.59 -4.04
CA GLY A 60 4.37 -11.64 -3.78
C GLY A 60 4.18 -10.74 -2.55
N ASN A 61 5.29 -10.50 -1.85
CA ASN A 61 5.41 -9.67 -0.66
C ASN A 61 6.40 -8.54 -0.95
N ILE A 62 6.23 -7.40 -0.29
CA ILE A 62 7.19 -6.29 -0.31
C ILE A 62 7.59 -5.91 1.12
N ILE A 63 8.89 -5.76 1.34
CA ILE A 63 9.46 -5.25 2.60
C ILE A 63 10.30 -4.01 2.31
N THR A 64 10.12 -2.95 3.10
CA THR A 64 11.04 -1.81 3.13
C THR A 64 11.19 -1.26 4.55
N ARG A 65 12.19 -0.40 4.77
CA ARG A 65 12.43 0.21 6.08
C ARG A 65 12.98 1.62 6.04
N ILE A 66 12.59 2.41 7.03
CA ILE A 66 13.30 3.63 7.45
C ILE A 66 14.10 3.27 8.71
N ARG A 67 15.42 3.46 8.64
CA ARG A 67 16.30 3.17 9.78
C ARG A 67 16.18 4.26 10.86
N GLY A 68 16.02 3.84 12.10
CA GLY A 68 16.12 4.70 13.27
C GLY A 68 17.55 4.79 13.81
N THR A 69 17.72 5.45 14.96
CA THR A 69 19.02 5.50 15.66
C THR A 69 19.36 4.22 16.42
N GLY A 70 18.40 3.31 16.62
CA GLY A 70 18.57 2.06 17.37
C GLY A 70 18.36 2.20 18.88
N GLU A 71 17.90 3.37 19.35
CA GLU A 71 17.60 3.65 20.76
C GLU A 71 16.28 3.02 21.25
N LYS A 72 15.37 2.64 20.35
CA LYS A 72 14.05 2.08 20.69
C LYS A 72 13.71 0.87 19.80
N PRO A 73 12.77 0.00 20.23
CA PRO A 73 12.26 -1.08 19.40
C PRO A 73 11.72 -0.60 18.06
N SER A 74 11.83 -1.44 17.04
CA SER A 74 11.27 -1.19 15.71
C SER A 74 9.76 -1.39 15.70
N LEU A 75 9.06 -0.64 14.84
CA LEU A 75 7.64 -0.80 14.54
C LEU A 75 7.47 -1.47 13.19
N LEU A 76 6.67 -2.54 13.13
CA LEU A 76 6.24 -3.18 11.89
C LEU A 76 4.83 -2.70 11.54
N LEU A 77 4.70 -2.10 10.35
CA LEU A 77 3.45 -1.82 9.68
C LEU A 77 3.18 -3.02 8.75
N LEU A 78 2.13 -3.78 9.04
CA LEU A 78 1.85 -5.06 8.42
C LEU A 78 0.45 -5.03 7.80
N SER A 79 0.38 -5.34 6.51
CA SER A 79 -0.88 -5.49 5.79
C SER A 79 -0.82 -6.64 4.78
N HIS A 80 -1.98 -7.14 4.36
CA HIS A 80 -2.08 -8.12 3.27
C HIS A 80 -2.53 -7.46 1.96
N LEU A 81 -2.12 -8.05 0.84
CA LEU A 81 -2.39 -7.56 -0.52
C LEU A 81 -3.48 -8.35 -1.22
N ASP A 82 -3.76 -9.57 -0.76
CA ASP A 82 -4.77 -10.43 -1.35
C ASP A 82 -6.18 -9.93 -1.03
N VAL A 83 -7.14 -10.34 -1.84
CA VAL A 83 -8.54 -10.01 -1.61
C VAL A 83 -9.41 -11.22 -1.89
N VAL A 84 -10.55 -11.28 -1.20
CA VAL A 84 -11.57 -12.27 -1.53
C VAL A 84 -12.25 -11.95 -2.87
N ALA A 85 -12.84 -12.96 -3.49
CA ALA A 85 -13.57 -12.80 -4.74
C ALA A 85 -14.69 -11.73 -4.64
N ALA A 86 -14.99 -11.12 -5.78
CA ALA A 86 -16.12 -10.21 -5.93
C ALA A 86 -16.90 -10.61 -7.19
N ASN A 87 -18.21 -10.78 -7.04
CA ASN A 87 -19.11 -11.05 -8.18
C ASN A 87 -19.53 -9.72 -8.81
N PRO A 88 -19.12 -9.36 -10.03
CA PRO A 88 -19.44 -8.06 -10.63
C PRO A 88 -20.94 -7.77 -10.74
N LYS A 89 -21.79 -8.82 -10.78
CA LYS A 89 -23.26 -8.66 -10.85
C LYS A 89 -23.88 -8.10 -9.56
N GLU A 90 -23.17 -8.22 -8.43
CA GLU A 90 -23.62 -7.71 -7.12
C GLU A 90 -23.13 -6.29 -6.85
N TRP A 91 -22.38 -5.69 -7.78
CA TRP A 91 -21.77 -4.38 -7.60
C TRP A 91 -22.39 -3.33 -8.51
N SER A 92 -22.53 -2.11 -7.99
CA SER A 92 -22.99 -0.95 -8.76
C SER A 92 -21.88 -0.29 -9.60
N VAL A 93 -20.64 -0.76 -9.45
CA VAL A 93 -19.44 -0.37 -10.23
C VAL A 93 -18.55 -1.60 -10.38
N ASP A 94 -17.56 -1.56 -11.27
CA ASP A 94 -16.55 -2.62 -11.34
C ASP A 94 -15.83 -2.77 -9.98
N PRO A 95 -15.86 -3.95 -9.31
CA PRO A 95 -15.15 -4.16 -8.05
C PRO A 95 -13.64 -3.92 -8.15
N PHE A 96 -13.04 -4.03 -9.33
CA PHE A 96 -11.62 -3.76 -9.56
C PHE A 96 -11.40 -2.48 -10.38
N GLY A 97 -12.39 -1.59 -10.48
CA GLY A 97 -12.25 -0.33 -11.20
C GLY A 97 -11.47 0.75 -10.44
N GLY A 98 -11.40 0.67 -9.10
CA GLY A 98 -10.83 1.73 -8.26
C GLY A 98 -11.56 3.06 -8.48
N VAL A 99 -12.90 3.03 -8.48
CA VAL A 99 -13.74 4.18 -8.85
C VAL A 99 -13.82 5.15 -7.68
N ILE A 100 -13.46 6.42 -7.92
CA ILE A 100 -13.64 7.50 -6.95
C ILE A 100 -14.89 8.28 -7.37
N LYS A 101 -15.94 8.24 -6.56
CA LYS A 101 -17.20 8.96 -6.82
C LYS A 101 -17.95 9.25 -5.53
N ASP A 102 -18.66 10.38 -5.51
CA ASP A 102 -19.55 10.79 -4.42
C ASP A 102 -18.88 10.86 -3.04
N GLY A 103 -17.57 11.17 -3.00
CA GLY A 103 -16.77 11.22 -1.76
C GLY A 103 -16.29 9.85 -1.26
N PHE A 104 -16.47 8.79 -2.05
CA PHE A 104 -16.05 7.43 -1.71
C PHE A 104 -15.11 6.86 -2.77
N ILE A 105 -14.23 5.97 -2.33
CA ILE A 105 -13.50 5.05 -3.19
C ILE A 105 -14.16 3.68 -3.15
N TRP A 106 -14.49 3.15 -4.32
CA TRP A 106 -15.20 1.89 -4.49
C TRP A 106 -14.28 0.83 -5.06
N GLY A 107 -14.26 -0.32 -4.39
CA GLY A 107 -13.66 -1.54 -4.94
C GLY A 107 -13.41 -2.62 -3.90
N ARG A 108 -13.23 -3.85 -4.38
CA ARG A 108 -12.79 -4.98 -3.59
C ARG A 108 -11.37 -4.72 -3.09
N GLY A 109 -11.20 -4.80 -1.78
CA GLY A 109 -9.94 -4.45 -1.11
C GLY A 109 -9.94 -3.05 -0.49
N ALA A 110 -10.91 -2.19 -0.81
CA ALA A 110 -10.94 -0.82 -0.31
C ALA A 110 -10.95 -0.76 1.22
N LEU A 111 -11.77 -1.58 1.90
CA LEU A 111 -11.76 -1.68 3.36
C LEU A 111 -10.79 -2.74 3.89
N ASP A 112 -10.75 -3.91 3.25
CA ASP A 112 -9.96 -5.06 3.70
C ASP A 112 -8.97 -5.54 2.61
N MET A 113 -7.69 -5.18 2.70
CA MET A 113 -7.16 -4.10 3.57
C MET A 113 -6.26 -3.11 2.84
N LYS A 114 -6.45 -2.97 1.51
CA LYS A 114 -5.60 -2.12 0.66
C LYS A 114 -5.61 -0.66 1.09
N SER A 115 -6.65 -0.16 1.76
CA SER A 115 -6.63 1.19 2.36
C SER A 115 -5.59 1.33 3.46
N MET A 116 -5.47 0.33 4.35
CA MET A 116 -4.44 0.31 5.38
C MET A 116 -3.06 0.25 4.73
N THR A 117 -2.85 -0.60 3.72
CA THR A 117 -1.60 -0.64 2.95
C THR A 117 -1.25 0.72 2.35
N ALA A 118 -2.22 1.40 1.72
CA ALA A 118 -2.02 2.71 1.13
C ALA A 118 -1.65 3.77 2.19
N ILE A 119 -2.30 3.74 3.35
CA ILE A 119 -2.00 4.62 4.49
C ILE A 119 -0.58 4.36 5.02
N GLU A 120 -0.19 3.10 5.22
CA GLU A 120 1.14 2.72 5.70
C GLU A 120 2.24 3.19 4.74
N VAL A 121 2.05 3.01 3.44
CA VAL A 121 2.96 3.54 2.40
C VAL A 121 3.06 5.06 2.48
N MET A 122 1.93 5.76 2.64
CA MET A 122 1.92 7.21 2.79
C MET A 122 2.64 7.68 4.06
N VAL A 123 2.48 6.97 5.18
CA VAL A 123 3.20 7.23 6.42
C VAL A 123 4.71 7.16 6.19
N LEU A 124 5.22 6.13 5.51
CA LEU A 124 6.64 6.03 5.17
C LEU A 124 7.10 7.25 4.34
N LYS A 125 6.37 7.58 3.27
CA LYS A 125 6.70 8.73 2.43
C LYS A 125 6.74 10.03 3.23
N LEU A 126 5.75 10.28 4.08
CA LEU A 126 5.68 11.50 4.89
C LEU A 126 6.80 11.57 5.92
N LEU A 127 7.14 10.47 6.60
CA LEU A 127 8.27 10.41 7.52
C LEU A 127 9.58 10.78 6.81
N LYS A 128 9.80 10.23 5.61
CA LYS A 128 10.99 10.52 4.80
C LYS A 128 11.03 11.96 4.30
N ARG A 129 9.95 12.44 3.66
CA ARG A 129 9.85 13.80 3.10
C ARG A 129 10.03 14.89 4.17
N ASN A 130 9.60 14.62 5.41
CA ASN A 130 9.76 15.53 6.55
C ASN A 130 11.06 15.31 7.35
N ASN A 131 11.95 14.42 6.90
CA ASN A 131 13.22 14.11 7.57
C ASN A 131 13.06 13.76 9.07
N VAL A 132 11.99 13.05 9.42
CA VAL A 132 11.70 12.68 10.82
C VAL A 132 12.81 11.77 11.35
N LYS A 133 13.38 12.13 12.51
CA LYS A 133 14.39 11.31 13.20
C LYS A 133 13.71 10.27 14.07
N LEU A 134 13.80 9.01 13.65
CA LEU A 134 13.21 7.86 14.36
C LEU A 134 14.22 7.25 15.33
N LYS A 135 13.74 6.76 16.48
CA LYS A 135 14.56 6.06 17.48
C LYS A 135 14.62 4.55 17.28
N GLY A 136 13.58 3.96 16.70
CA GLY A 136 13.55 2.58 16.20
C GLY A 136 13.26 2.57 14.71
N ASP A 137 13.49 1.45 14.03
CA ASP A 137 13.14 1.35 12.61
C ASP A 137 11.62 1.39 12.44
N VAL A 138 11.15 1.96 11.34
CA VAL A 138 9.78 1.74 10.85
C VAL A 138 9.89 0.85 9.63
N ILE A 139 9.34 -0.35 9.73
CA ILE A 139 9.38 -1.39 8.71
C ILE A 139 7.98 -1.49 8.12
N LEU A 140 7.88 -1.52 6.80
CA LEU A 140 6.65 -1.87 6.10
C LEU A 140 6.80 -3.27 5.52
N ALA A 141 5.83 -4.14 5.79
CA ALA A 141 5.67 -5.42 5.13
C ALA A 141 4.24 -5.53 4.60
N ALA A 142 4.07 -5.53 3.28
CA ALA A 142 2.78 -5.84 2.65
C ALA A 142 2.89 -7.22 2.01
N THR A 143 2.07 -8.16 2.48
CA THR A 143 2.26 -9.60 2.25
C THR A 143 1.16 -10.21 1.41
N ALA A 144 1.47 -11.33 0.76
CA ALA A 144 0.52 -12.14 0.01
C ALA A 144 -0.26 -13.12 0.89
#